data_AF-A0A139WZV2-F1
#
_entry.id   AF-A0A139WZV2-F1
#
_cell.length_a   1.000
_cell.length_b   1.000
_cell.length_c   1.000
_cell.angle_alpha   90.00
_cell.angle_beta   90.00
_cell.angle_gamma   90.00
#
_symmetry.space_group_name_H-M   'P 1'
#
loop_
_entity.id
_entity.type
_entity.pdbx_description
1 polymer ?
#
loop_
_entity_poly.entity_id
_entity_poly.type
_entity_poly.pdbx_seq_one_letter_code
_entity_poly.pdbx_strand_id
1 'polypeptide(L)'
;MALLDTGASVNVLPYEIGLQLGAVWKEQTVPIQLSGNLAQMEARGLVLSATVAEFPSVLLAFAWTQSREAPLILGHMNFFAEFNVCFYRADLAFELRPSLRPNI
;
A
#
# COMPACT_ATOMS: atom_id res chain seq x y z
N MET A 1 -6.14 3.84 -10.03
CA MET A 1 -5.49 5.04 -9.48
C MET A 1 -5.22 4.78 -8.00
N ALA A 2 -4.11 5.28 -7.46
CA ALA A 2 -3.73 5.13 -6.06
C ALA A 2 -3.60 6.49 -5.37
N LEU A 3 -3.84 6.54 -4.07
CA LEU A 3 -3.60 7.69 -3.22
C LEU A 3 -2.27 7.50 -2.48
N LEU A 4 -1.33 8.41 -2.70
CA LEU A 4 -0.12 8.50 -1.88
C LEU A 4 -0.44 9.36 -0.67
N ASP A 5 -0.43 8.77 0.52
CA ASP A 5 -0.98 9.38 1.74
C ASP A 5 0.04 9.35 2.88
N THR A 6 0.66 10.49 3.17
CA THR A 6 1.57 10.65 4.31
C THR A 6 0.84 10.64 5.66
N GLY A 7 -0.48 10.74 5.69
CA GLY A 7 -1.28 10.56 6.90
C GLY A 7 -1.57 9.09 7.21
N ALA A 8 -1.42 8.19 6.23
CA ALA A 8 -1.69 6.77 6.40
C ALA A 8 -0.45 6.04 6.96
N SER A 9 -0.64 5.31 8.05
CA SER A 9 0.44 4.50 8.64
C SER A 9 0.76 3.24 7.83
N VAL A 10 -0.19 2.69 7.08
CA VAL A 10 -0.06 1.45 6.30
C VAL A 10 -0.55 1.64 4.87
N ASN A 11 -0.10 0.79 3.95
CA ASN A 11 -0.74 0.66 2.65
C ASN A 11 -2.11 -0.03 2.81
N VAL A 12 -3.09 0.33 1.98
CA VAL A 12 -4.41 -0.31 1.95
C VAL A 12 -4.69 -0.82 0.55
N LEU A 13 -5.06 -2.09 0.43
CA LEU A 13 -5.48 -2.70 -0.83
C LEU A 13 -7.01 -2.94 -0.81
N PRO A 14 -7.75 -2.48 -1.82
CA PRO A 14 -9.18 -2.77 -1.96
C PRO A 14 -9.44 -4.24 -2.26
N TYR A 15 -10.63 -4.73 -1.90
CA TYR A 15 -10.99 -6.14 -2.00
C TYR A 15 -10.76 -6.70 -3.41
N GLU A 16 -11.35 -6.03 -4.40
CA GLU A 16 -11.35 -6.48 -5.80
C GLU A 16 -9.95 -6.53 -6.41
N ILE A 17 -9.05 -5.63 -6.00
CA ILE A 17 -7.67 -5.64 -6.53
C ILE A 17 -6.94 -6.90 -6.06
N GLY A 18 -7.07 -7.27 -4.78
CA GLY A 18 -6.45 -8.51 -4.29
C GLY A 18 -6.98 -9.75 -5.02
N LEU A 19 -8.29 -9.82 -5.28
CA LEU A 19 -8.88 -10.91 -6.06
C LEU A 19 -8.36 -10.96 -7.50
N GLN A 20 -8.27 -9.82 -8.17
CA GLN A 20 -7.74 -9.72 -9.55
C GLN A 20 -6.27 -10.14 -9.64
N LEU A 21 -5.50 -9.95 -8.56
CA LEU A 21 -4.12 -10.41 -8.43
C LEU A 21 -4.01 -11.89 -8.04
N GLY A 22 -5.14 -12.61 -7.89
CA GLY A 22 -5.19 -14.03 -7.55
C GLY A 22 -5.07 -14.32 -6.06
N ALA A 23 -5.12 -13.32 -5.19
CA ALA A 23 -5.09 -13.55 -3.75
C ALA A 23 -6.42 -14.18 -3.28
N VAL A 24 -6.32 -15.13 -2.36
CA VAL A 24 -7.48 -15.80 -1.77
C VAL A 24 -7.71 -15.24 -0.36
N TRP A 25 -8.83 -14.53 -0.18
CA TRP A 25 -9.16 -13.86 1.10
C TRP A 25 -9.12 -14.81 2.29
N LYS A 26 -9.71 -16.00 2.13
CA LYS A 26 -9.82 -17.02 3.19
C LYS A 26 -8.46 -17.57 3.65
N GLU A 27 -7.43 -17.49 2.81
CA GLU A 27 -6.07 -17.97 3.12
C GLU A 27 -5.27 -16.92 3.91
N GLN A 28 -5.70 -15.66 3.91
CA GLN A 28 -5.06 -14.63 4.71
C GLN A 28 -5.55 -14.73 6.16
N THR A 29 -4.62 -14.87 7.11
CA THR A 29 -4.93 -15.19 8.51
C THR A 29 -4.51 -14.10 9.49
N VAL A 30 -3.70 -13.13 9.05
CA VAL A 30 -3.19 -12.05 9.90
C VAL A 30 -4.20 -10.90 9.89
N PRO A 31 -4.97 -10.65 10.96
CA PRO A 31 -5.89 -9.52 11.01
C PRO A 31 -5.11 -8.21 11.13
N ILE A 32 -5.59 -7.16 10.47
CA ILE A 32 -5.05 -5.80 10.56
C ILE A 32 -6.17 -4.88 11.02
N GLN A 33 -5.96 -4.18 12.14
CA GLN A 33 -6.90 -3.17 12.60
C GLN A 33 -6.69 -1.86 11.83
N LEU A 34 -7.68 -1.47 11.04
CA LEU A 34 -7.71 -0.15 10.40
C LEU A 34 -8.31 0.91 11.33
N SER A 35 -8.10 2.18 10.99
CA SER A 35 -8.64 3.34 11.71
C SER A 35 -9.26 4.35 10.74
N GLY A 36 -9.73 5.49 11.27
CA GLY A 36 -10.36 6.54 10.47
C GLY A 36 -11.59 6.05 9.71
N ASN A 37 -11.70 6.44 8.44
CA ASN A 37 -12.85 6.11 7.59
C ASN A 37 -12.99 4.60 7.29
N LEU A 38 -11.95 3.81 7.53
CA LEU A 38 -11.94 2.36 7.30
C LEU A 38 -11.98 1.56 8.61
N ALA A 39 -12.18 2.20 9.77
CA ALA A 39 -12.09 1.56 11.08
C ALA A 39 -13.03 0.34 11.27
N GLN A 40 -14.17 0.34 10.58
CA GLN A 40 -15.18 -0.73 10.65
C GLN A 40 -14.96 -1.83 9.60
N MET A 41 -13.98 -1.67 8.71
CA MET A 41 -13.75 -2.61 7.63
C MET A 41 -12.79 -3.71 8.09
N GLU A 42 -13.17 -4.97 7.87
CA GLU A 42 -12.24 -6.09 8.06
C GLU A 42 -11.06 -5.92 7.09
N ALA A 43 -9.85 -6.09 7.62
CA ALA A 43 -8.64 -6.12 6.84
C ALA A 43 -7.71 -7.24 7.30
N ARG A 44 -6.97 -7.78 6.34
CA ARG A 44 -5.99 -8.86 6.53
C ARG A 44 -4.67 -8.48 5.90
N GLY A 45 -3.58 -8.97 6.45
CA GLY A 45 -2.25 -8.79 5.88
C GLY A 45 -2.15 -9.49 4.53
N LEU A 46 -1.66 -8.79 3.51
CA LEU A 46 -1.32 -9.34 2.21
C LEU A 46 0.01 -8.73 1.75
N VAL A 47 0.97 -9.56 1.35
CA VAL A 47 2.27 -9.12 0.80
C VAL A 47 2.28 -9.38 -0.69
N LEU A 48 2.64 -8.36 -1.47
CA LEU A 48 2.66 -8.41 -2.93
C LEU A 48 4.00 -7.91 -3.46
N SER A 49 4.49 -8.53 -4.52
CA SER A 49 5.58 -7.97 -5.31
C SER A 49 5.03 -6.84 -6.17
N ALA A 50 5.61 -5.65 -6.07
CA ALA A 50 5.17 -4.47 -6.80
C ALA A 50 6.34 -3.81 -7.53
N THR A 51 6.10 -3.43 -8.77
CA THR A 51 7.02 -2.62 -9.58
C THR A 51 6.44 -1.21 -9.71
N VAL A 52 7.25 -0.21 -9.40
CA VAL A 52 6.89 1.21 -9.50
C VAL A 52 7.86 1.87 -10.47
N ALA A 53 7.34 2.52 -11.51
CA ALA A 53 8.15 3.05 -12.61
C ALA A 53 9.09 1.95 -13.18
N GLU A 54 10.35 2.28 -13.43
CA GLU A 54 11.39 1.36 -13.91
C GLU A 54 12.29 0.84 -12.77
N PHE A 55 11.83 0.93 -11.51
CA PHE A 55 12.61 0.46 -10.36
C PHE A 55 12.55 -1.07 -10.21
N PRO A 56 13.54 -1.68 -9.56
CA PRO A 56 13.47 -3.09 -9.17
C PRO A 56 12.20 -3.38 -8.36
N SER A 57 11.64 -4.58 -8.53
CA SER A 57 10.46 -4.99 -7.79
C SER A 57 10.75 -5.07 -6.29
N VAL A 58 9.81 -4.59 -5.47
CA VAL A 58 9.87 -4.62 -4.01
C VAL A 58 8.67 -5.35 -3.44
N LEU A 59 8.80 -5.88 -2.21
CA LEU A 59 7.69 -6.50 -1.51
C LEU A 59 6.94 -5.44 -0.70
N LEU A 60 5.72 -5.12 -1.12
CA LEU A 60 4.83 -4.22 -0.40
C LEU A 60 3.83 -5.02 0.46
N ALA A 61 3.78 -4.70 1.74
CA ALA A 61 2.75 -5.18 2.65
C ALA A 61 1.53 -4.25 2.65
N PHE A 62 0.33 -4.84 2.59
CA PHE A 62 -0.95 -4.15 2.57
C PHE A 62 -1.86 -4.65 3.68
N ALA A 63 -2.65 -3.72 4.23
CA ALA A 63 -3.93 -4.05 4.82
C ALA A 63 -4.93 -4.27 3.68
N TRP A 64 -5.11 -5.53 3.27
CA TRP A 64 -6.11 -5.89 2.28
C TRP A 64 -7.48 -5.90 2.94
N THR A 65 -8.37 -5.01 2.52
CA THR A 65 -9.69 -4.82 3.15
C THR A 65 -10.81 -5.41 2.30
N GLN A 66 -11.92 -5.85 2.92
CA GLN A 66 -13.14 -6.22 2.19
C GLN A 66 -13.90 -5.02 1.60
N SER A 67 -13.43 -3.79 1.85
CA SER A 67 -14.00 -2.61 1.19
C SER A 67 -13.78 -2.65 -0.32
N ARG A 68 -14.86 -2.47 -1.06
CA ARG A 68 -14.85 -2.29 -2.53
C ARG A 68 -14.67 -0.82 -2.93
N GLU A 69 -14.89 0.09 -1.99
CA GLU A 69 -14.89 1.54 -2.22
C GLU A 69 -13.62 2.22 -1.69
N ALA A 70 -12.82 1.50 -0.89
CA ALA A 70 -11.54 2.02 -0.43
C ALA A 70 -10.65 2.36 -1.64
N PRO A 71 -9.96 3.51 -1.63
CA PRO A 71 -8.89 3.74 -2.58
C PRO A 71 -7.72 2.78 -2.28
N LEU A 72 -6.91 2.49 -3.31
CA LEU A 72 -5.57 1.96 -3.07
C LEU A 72 -4.76 3.05 -2.38
N ILE A 73 -4.32 2.82 -1.14
CA ILE A 73 -3.53 3.79 -0.36
C ILE A 73 -2.08 3.30 -0.26
N LEU A 74 -1.14 4.19 -0.53
CA LEU A 74 0.28 3.99 -0.32
C LEU A 74 0.71 4.88 0.85
N GLY A 75 1.08 4.25 1.98
CA GLY A 75 1.31 4.89 3.26
C GLY A 75 2.67 4.55 3.85
N HIS A 76 2.94 5.06 5.06
CA HIS A 76 4.28 5.07 5.67
C HIS A 76 4.93 3.70 5.80
N MET A 77 4.22 2.71 6.35
CA MET A 77 4.75 1.36 6.45
C MET A 77 4.94 0.77 5.06
N ASN A 78 6.16 0.30 4.83
CA ASN A 78 6.63 -0.34 3.62
C ASN A 78 6.81 0.66 2.45
N PHE A 79 5.80 1.36 1.92
CA PHE A 79 6.01 2.18 0.71
C PHE A 79 7.00 3.34 0.89
N PHE A 80 6.81 4.20 1.90
CA PHE A 80 7.77 5.29 2.18
C PHE A 80 9.07 4.80 2.84
N ALA A 81 9.14 3.52 3.22
CA ALA A 81 10.40 2.91 3.66
C ALA A 81 11.25 2.47 2.45
N GLU A 82 10.60 1.91 1.43
CA GLU A 82 11.20 1.46 0.16
C GLU A 82 11.53 2.62 -0.79
N PHE A 83 10.75 3.70 -0.75
CA PHE A 83 10.94 4.86 -1.63
C PHE A 83 11.05 6.16 -0.84
N ASN A 84 12.08 6.95 -1.16
CA ASN A 84 12.12 8.35 -0.79
C ASN A 84 11.10 9.11 -1.63
N VAL A 85 10.23 9.87 -0.97
CA VAL A 85 9.15 10.62 -1.62
C VAL A 85 9.31 12.11 -1.33
N CYS A 86 9.24 12.95 -2.35
CA CYS A 86 9.22 14.41 -2.21
C CYS A 86 8.00 15.01 -2.92
N PHE A 87 7.21 15.84 -2.23
CA PHE A 87 6.00 16.44 -2.79
C PHE A 87 6.22 17.90 -3.22
N TYR A 88 5.80 18.21 -4.44
CA TYR A 88 5.81 19.56 -5.02
C TYR A 88 4.36 20.04 -5.19
N ARG A 89 3.78 20.55 -4.09
CA ARG A 89 2.33 20.87 -4.02
C ARG A 89 1.86 21.84 -5.11
N ALA A 90 2.64 22.88 -5.40
CA ALA A 90 2.27 23.89 -6.39
C ALA A 90 2.20 23.30 -7.81
N ASP A 91 3.01 22.28 -8.08
CA ASP A 91 3.14 21.63 -9.38
C ASP A 91 2.24 20.39 -9.51
N LEU A 92 1.49 20.04 -8.45
CA LEU A 92 0.70 18.81 -8.35
C LEU A 92 1.53 17.55 -8.68
N ALA A 93 2.81 17.56 -8.31
CA ALA A 93 3.76 16.52 -8.63
C ALA A 93 4.45 15.97 -7.38
N PHE A 94 5.05 14.79 -7.53
CA PHE A 94 5.96 14.23 -6.54
C PHE A 94 7.09 13.49 -7.24
N GLU A 95 8.25 13.44 -6.58
CA GLU A 95 9.38 12.61 -6.99
C GLU A 95 9.43 11.34 -6.14
N LEU A 96 9.83 10.24 -6.79
CA LEU A 96 10.17 8.98 -6.14
C LEU A 96 11.62 8.62 -6.43
N ARG A 97 12.33 8.16 -5.41
CA ARG A 97 13.65 7.54 -5.55
C ARG A 97 13.72 6.27 -4.72
N PRO A 98 14.29 5.16 -5.23
CA PRO A 98 14.54 3.99 -4.40
C PRO A 98 15.33 4.36 -3.15
N SER A 99 14.95 3.80 -2.01
CA SER A 99 15.70 3.90 -0.77
C SER A 99 16.90 2.95 -0.89
N LEU A 100 18.12 3.45 -0.72
CA LEU A 100 19.36 2.68 -0.82
C LEU A 100 19.56 1.73 0.37
N ARG A 101 18.50 1.12 0.92
CA ARG A 101 18.67 0.14 1.99
C ARG A 101 19.23 -1.15 1.39
N PRO A 102 20.39 -1.63 1.83
CA PRO A 102 20.80 -3.00 1.53
C PRO A 102 19.76 -3.94 2.15
N ASN A 103 19.41 -5.02 1.46
CA ASN A 103 18.71 -6.14 2.09
C ASN A 103 19.63 -6.68 3.19
N ILE A 104 19.33 -6.38 4.46
CA ILE A 104 20.00 -6.96 5.63
C ILE A 104 19.26 -8.22 6.05
#